data_AF-A0A3S4UNQ5-F1
#
_entry.id   AF-A0A3S4UNQ5-F1
#
_cell.length_a   1.000
_cell.length_b   1.000
_cell.length_c   1.000
_cell.angle_alpha   90.00
_cell.angle_beta   90.00
_cell.angle_gamma   90.00
#
_symmetry.space_group_name_H-M   'P 1'
#
loop_
_entity.id
_entity.type
_entity.pdbx_description
1 polymer ?
#
loop_
_entity_poly.entity_id
_entity_poly.type
_entity_poly.pdbx_seq_one_letter_code
_entity_poly.pdbx_strand_id
1 'polypeptide(L)'
;MKRKPWEFYLDLKCRSLYKNKYLKGRGLTASQTAEIMRKFKVYIDRINQSPISIRVRAAESITQLVYILNGVFNNEWKNYIKDSYKDMPYYFYDYAKFVDLIIDCSEMLVSKTKLKDLYWPDGSPIKIEDFSKASKAKHNHIKLTIDGVSNTYPDTNALITICKYIGVIKVAEVNLTTNGLKLLVKHIPMGKENKYMEIGDGWFICTYCDTKVKLRLIKIITIHFHQNINAELV
;
A
#
# COMPACT_ATOMS: atom_id res chain seq x y z
N MET A 1 1.70 13.12 -23.17
CA MET A 1 2.68 12.03 -23.32
C MET A 1 1.98 10.73 -22.93
N LYS A 2 1.85 9.75 -23.83
CA LYS A 2 1.14 8.49 -23.55
C LYS A 2 1.97 7.70 -22.52
N ARG A 3 1.34 7.33 -21.40
CA ARG A 3 1.99 6.58 -20.32
C ARG A 3 2.51 5.25 -20.84
N LYS A 4 3.74 4.85 -20.52
CA LYS A 4 4.29 3.59 -21.01
C LYS A 4 3.64 2.38 -20.30
N PRO A 5 3.45 1.25 -21.00
CA PRO A 5 2.88 0.02 -20.44
C PRO A 5 3.43 -0.40 -19.06
N TRP A 6 4.75 -0.43 -18.90
CA TRP A 6 5.39 -0.87 -17.65
C TRP A 6 5.11 0.06 -16.46
N GLU A 7 4.83 1.35 -16.70
CA GLU A 7 4.53 2.30 -15.63
C GLU A 7 3.21 1.96 -14.91
N PHE A 8 2.29 1.26 -15.57
CA PHE A 8 1.07 0.73 -14.93
C PHE A 8 1.35 -0.43 -13.99
N TYR A 9 2.39 -1.23 -14.23
CA TYR A 9 2.81 -2.31 -13.31
C TYR A 9 3.45 -1.73 -12.04
N LEU A 10 4.13 -0.59 -12.15
CA LEU A 10 4.72 0.11 -11.00
C LEU A 10 3.67 0.86 -10.17
N ASP A 11 2.59 1.31 -10.80
CA ASP A 11 1.53 2.08 -10.16
C ASP A 11 0.81 1.31 -9.04
N LEU A 12 0.83 1.88 -7.84
CA LEU A 12 0.13 1.31 -6.68
C LEU A 12 -1.39 1.45 -6.81
N LYS A 13 -1.90 2.52 -7.41
CA LYS A 13 -3.35 2.73 -7.60
C LYS A 13 -3.89 1.74 -8.62
N CYS A 14 -3.18 1.56 -9.73
CA CYS A 14 -3.56 0.60 -10.77
C CYS A 14 -3.57 -0.85 -10.21
N ARG A 15 -2.52 -1.22 -9.47
CA ARG A 15 -2.46 -2.53 -8.79
C ARG A 15 -3.54 -2.71 -7.72
N SER A 16 -3.89 -1.65 -6.99
CA SER A 16 -4.99 -1.67 -6.02
C SER A 16 -6.34 -1.90 -6.72
N LEU A 17 -6.57 -1.23 -7.85
CA LEU A 17 -7.78 -1.40 -8.65
C LEU A 17 -7.88 -2.82 -9.21
N TYR A 18 -6.79 -3.34 -9.77
CA TYR A 18 -6.71 -4.74 -10.20
C TYR A 18 -7.05 -5.71 -9.07
N LYS A 19 -6.44 -5.54 -7.88
CA LYS A 19 -6.71 -6.39 -6.71
C LYS A 19 -8.18 -6.34 -6.31
N ASN A 20 -8.74 -5.14 -6.15
CA ASN A 20 -10.01 -4.95 -5.44
C ASN A 20 -11.23 -5.04 -6.35
N LYS A 21 -11.08 -4.77 -7.65
CA LYS A 21 -12.16 -4.84 -8.64
C LYS A 21 -11.99 -6.01 -9.59
N TYR A 22 -10.82 -6.12 -10.22
CA TYR A 22 -10.61 -7.10 -11.28
C TYR A 22 -10.50 -8.53 -10.74
N LEU A 23 -9.53 -8.80 -9.86
CA LEU A 23 -9.34 -10.13 -9.27
C LEU A 23 -10.50 -10.55 -8.37
N LYS A 24 -11.00 -9.62 -7.54
CA LYS A 24 -12.15 -9.89 -6.68
C LYS A 24 -13.41 -10.17 -7.51
N GLY A 25 -13.62 -9.46 -8.61
CA GLY A 25 -14.74 -9.67 -9.51
C GLY A 25 -14.73 -11.05 -10.19
N ARG A 26 -13.56 -11.69 -10.30
CA ARG A 26 -13.42 -13.08 -10.75
C ARG A 26 -13.75 -14.13 -9.69
N GLY A 27 -14.21 -13.72 -8.51
CA GLY A 27 -14.57 -14.62 -7.42
C GLY A 27 -13.39 -15.07 -6.54
N LEU A 28 -12.20 -14.46 -6.68
CA LEU A 28 -11.07 -14.77 -5.81
C LEU A 28 -11.30 -14.25 -4.39
N THR A 29 -10.97 -15.08 -3.39
CA THR A 29 -11.08 -14.72 -1.98
C THR A 29 -10.06 -13.64 -1.58
N ALA A 30 -10.29 -12.98 -0.44
CA ALA A 30 -9.37 -11.99 0.09
C ALA A 30 -7.95 -12.55 0.36
N SER A 31 -7.86 -13.81 0.78
CA SER A 31 -6.56 -14.48 1.02
C SER A 31 -5.83 -14.76 -0.30
N GLN A 32 -6.52 -15.35 -1.29
CA GLN A 32 -5.96 -15.60 -2.61
C GLN A 32 -5.49 -14.31 -3.29
N THR A 33 -6.31 -13.25 -3.28
CA THR A 33 -5.93 -11.96 -3.87
C THR A 33 -4.72 -11.34 -3.15
N ALA A 34 -4.62 -11.46 -1.82
CA ALA A 34 -3.45 -10.97 -1.08
C ALA A 34 -2.18 -11.76 -1.43
N GLU A 35 -2.28 -13.09 -1.53
CA GLU A 35 -1.17 -13.95 -1.91
C GLU A 35 -0.67 -13.64 -3.32
N ILE A 36 -1.57 -13.58 -4.30
CA ILE A 36 -1.27 -13.23 -5.70
C ILE A 36 -0.54 -11.90 -5.74
N MET A 37 -1.08 -10.85 -5.11
CA MET A 37 -0.46 -9.52 -5.16
C MET A 37 0.90 -9.44 -4.45
N ARG A 38 1.11 -10.24 -3.39
CA ARG A 38 2.42 -10.37 -2.74
C ARG A 38 3.43 -10.99 -3.71
N LYS A 39 3.09 -12.11 -4.34
CA LYS A 39 3.95 -12.79 -5.31
C LYS A 39 4.22 -11.92 -6.54
N PHE A 40 3.19 -11.22 -7.03
CA PHE A 40 3.25 -10.28 -8.13
C PHE A 40 4.27 -9.16 -7.88
N LYS A 41 4.25 -8.56 -6.68
CA LYS A 41 5.22 -7.55 -6.27
C LYS A 41 6.66 -8.08 -6.30
N VAL A 42 6.90 -9.30 -5.81
CA VAL A 42 8.24 -9.92 -5.82
C VAL A 42 8.81 -9.96 -7.25
N TYR A 43 8.00 -10.35 -8.23
CA TYR A 43 8.44 -10.42 -9.63
C TYR A 43 8.60 -9.04 -10.28
N ILE A 44 7.76 -8.05 -9.95
CA ILE A 44 7.97 -6.66 -10.37
C ILE A 44 9.32 -6.15 -9.84
N ASP A 45 9.61 -6.36 -8.56
CA ASP A 45 10.85 -5.92 -7.93
C ASP A 45 12.05 -6.62 -8.57
N ARG A 46 11.95 -7.94 -8.81
CA ARG A 46 13.00 -8.73 -9.50
C ARG A 46 13.26 -8.24 -10.92
N ILE A 47 12.22 -7.96 -11.70
CA ILE A 47 12.36 -7.41 -13.06
C ILE A 47 13.04 -6.05 -13.00
N ASN A 48 12.61 -5.16 -12.10
CA ASN A 48 13.18 -3.81 -11.94
C ASN A 48 14.64 -3.79 -11.51
N GLN A 49 15.08 -4.78 -10.72
CA GLN A 49 16.46 -4.89 -10.24
C GLN A 49 17.39 -5.60 -11.24
N SER A 50 16.86 -6.09 -12.36
CA SER A 50 17.61 -6.84 -13.37
C SER A 50 17.76 -6.05 -14.67
N PRO A 51 18.67 -6.46 -15.59
CA PRO A 51 18.79 -5.87 -16.93
C PRO A 51 17.50 -5.93 -17.76
N ILE A 52 16.57 -6.82 -17.40
CA ILE A 52 15.24 -6.94 -18.02
C ILE A 52 14.46 -5.63 -17.92
N SER A 53 14.68 -4.86 -16.84
CA SER A 53 14.03 -3.56 -16.60
C SER A 53 14.15 -2.60 -17.78
N ILE A 54 15.29 -2.62 -18.49
CA ILE A 54 15.55 -1.76 -19.65
C ILE A 54 14.57 -2.11 -20.78
N ARG A 55 14.42 -3.41 -21.09
CA ARG A 55 13.52 -3.90 -22.14
C ARG A 55 12.06 -3.59 -21.84
N VAL A 56 11.59 -3.90 -20.64
CA VAL A 56 10.17 -3.67 -20.27
C VAL A 56 9.83 -2.17 -20.21
N ARG A 57 10.76 -1.30 -19.83
CA ARG A 57 10.58 0.17 -19.86
C ARG A 57 10.67 0.76 -21.27
N ALA A 58 11.30 0.07 -22.20
CA ALA A 58 11.38 0.47 -23.60
C ALA A 58 10.09 0.15 -24.37
N ALA A 59 9.30 -0.85 -23.93
CA ALA A 59 8.05 -1.23 -24.58
C ALA A 59 7.09 -0.04 -24.74
N GLU A 60 6.58 0.15 -25.95
CA GLU A 60 5.68 1.26 -26.30
C GLU A 60 4.20 0.83 -26.28
N SER A 61 3.94 -0.47 -26.44
CA SER A 61 2.60 -1.05 -26.41
C SER A 61 2.49 -2.24 -25.46
N ILE A 62 1.26 -2.56 -25.04
CA ILE A 62 1.00 -3.72 -24.18
C ILE A 62 1.38 -5.02 -24.88
N THR A 63 1.13 -5.14 -26.19
CA THR A 63 1.57 -6.29 -27.01
C THR A 63 3.08 -6.50 -26.96
N GLN A 64 3.87 -5.43 -27.14
CA GLN A 64 5.33 -5.50 -27.02
C GLN A 64 5.76 -5.90 -25.61
N LEU A 65 5.13 -5.35 -24.57
CA LEU A 65 5.42 -5.70 -23.19
C LEU A 65 5.14 -7.19 -22.92
N VAL A 66 4.00 -7.70 -23.37
CA VAL A 66 3.62 -9.12 -23.23
C VAL A 66 4.62 -10.02 -23.94
N TYR A 67 5.08 -9.65 -25.14
CA TYR A 67 6.11 -10.39 -25.86
C TYR A 67 7.42 -10.49 -25.06
N ILE A 68 7.87 -9.37 -24.49
CA ILE A 68 9.07 -9.36 -23.62
C ILE A 68 8.86 -10.24 -22.39
N LEU A 69 7.72 -10.11 -21.70
CA LEU A 69 7.40 -10.90 -20.53
C LEU A 69 7.31 -12.41 -20.85
N ASN A 70 6.78 -12.78 -22.02
CA ASN A 70 6.80 -14.16 -22.52
C ASN A 70 8.22 -14.69 -22.66
N GLY A 71 9.12 -13.93 -23.28
CA GLY A 71 10.53 -14.33 -23.38
C GLY A 71 11.19 -14.51 -22.01
N VAL A 72 10.89 -13.62 -21.06
CA VAL A 72 11.41 -13.69 -19.69
C VAL A 72 10.88 -14.92 -18.96
N PHE A 73 9.56 -15.10 -18.87
CA PHE A 73 8.97 -16.17 -18.07
C PHE A 73 9.15 -17.56 -18.70
N ASN A 74 9.03 -17.67 -20.02
CA ASN A 74 9.02 -18.96 -20.71
C ASN A 74 10.39 -19.40 -21.23
N ASN A 75 11.38 -18.52 -21.28
CA ASN A 75 12.74 -18.88 -21.69
C ASN A 75 13.74 -18.61 -20.58
N GLU A 76 13.99 -17.34 -20.25
CA GLU A 76 15.07 -16.96 -19.33
C GLU A 76 14.84 -17.49 -17.91
N TRP A 77 13.59 -17.48 -17.42
CA TRP A 77 13.24 -17.84 -16.05
C TRP A 77 12.53 -19.18 -15.91
N LYS A 78 12.22 -19.88 -17.00
CA LYS A 78 11.38 -21.09 -17.02
C LYS A 78 11.76 -22.10 -15.94
N ASN A 79 13.06 -22.39 -15.80
CA ASN A 79 13.58 -23.40 -14.87
C ASN A 79 13.92 -22.82 -13.48
N TYR A 80 13.80 -21.50 -13.30
CA TYR A 80 14.16 -20.79 -12.07
C TYR A 80 12.94 -20.28 -11.29
N ILE A 81 11.73 -20.49 -11.83
CA ILE A 81 10.47 -20.18 -11.14
C ILE A 81 10.17 -21.32 -10.17
N LYS A 82 10.17 -21.02 -8.88
CA LYS A 82 9.76 -21.96 -7.82
C LYS A 82 8.33 -22.43 -8.06
N ASP A 83 8.02 -23.67 -7.67
CA ASP A 83 6.68 -24.27 -7.85
C ASP A 83 5.56 -23.39 -7.28
N SER A 84 5.78 -22.80 -6.11
CA SER A 84 4.81 -21.90 -5.46
C SER A 84 4.57 -20.58 -6.19
N TYR A 85 5.28 -20.29 -7.29
CA TYR A 85 5.14 -19.09 -8.12
C TYR A 85 4.86 -19.42 -9.60
N LYS A 86 4.58 -20.67 -9.96
CA LYS A 86 4.29 -21.09 -11.34
C LYS A 86 3.04 -20.42 -11.94
N ASP A 87 2.18 -19.88 -11.09
CA ASP A 87 0.99 -19.10 -11.45
C ASP A 87 1.32 -17.64 -11.84
N MET A 88 2.51 -17.13 -11.54
CA MET A 88 2.86 -15.73 -11.78
C MET A 88 2.85 -15.28 -13.24
N PRO A 89 3.37 -16.06 -14.21
CA PRO A 89 3.28 -15.69 -15.61
C PRO A 89 1.83 -15.39 -16.02
N TYR A 90 0.88 -16.26 -15.66
CA TYR A 90 -0.54 -16.08 -15.91
C TYR A 90 -1.04 -14.73 -15.39
N TYR A 91 -0.78 -14.38 -14.12
CA TYR A 91 -1.24 -13.13 -13.54
C TYR A 91 -0.54 -11.89 -14.13
N PHE A 92 0.67 -12.00 -14.68
CA PHE A 92 1.32 -10.93 -15.42
C PHE A 92 0.63 -10.65 -16.76
N TYR A 93 0.23 -11.70 -17.49
CA TYR A 93 -0.55 -11.55 -18.72
C TYR A 93 -1.97 -11.08 -18.42
N ASP A 94 -2.55 -11.54 -17.33
CA ASP A 94 -3.86 -11.12 -16.89
C ASP A 94 -3.90 -9.64 -16.52
N TYR A 95 -2.85 -9.16 -15.85
CA TYR A 95 -2.68 -7.74 -15.58
C TYR A 95 -2.51 -6.92 -16.86
N ALA A 96 -1.86 -7.47 -17.90
CA ALA A 96 -1.74 -6.78 -19.19
C ALA A 96 -3.13 -6.52 -19.81
N LYS A 97 -4.01 -7.51 -19.80
CA LYS A 97 -5.41 -7.36 -20.25
C LYS A 97 -6.17 -6.33 -19.42
N PHE A 98 -5.94 -6.31 -18.11
CA PHE A 98 -6.49 -5.27 -17.24
C PHE A 98 -5.96 -3.89 -17.60
N VAL A 99 -4.67 -3.74 -17.92
CA VAL A 99 -4.11 -2.44 -18.32
C VAL A 99 -4.68 -1.95 -19.64
N ASP A 100 -4.89 -2.83 -20.63
CA ASP A 100 -5.58 -2.48 -21.87
C ASP A 100 -6.98 -1.89 -21.57
N LEU A 101 -7.77 -2.59 -20.74
CA LEU A 101 -9.09 -2.10 -20.30
C LEU A 101 -9.03 -0.71 -19.64
N ILE A 102 -7.99 -0.43 -18.84
CA ILE A 102 -7.81 0.88 -18.18
C ILE A 102 -7.43 1.97 -19.19
N ILE A 103 -6.61 1.64 -20.20
CA ILE A 103 -6.27 2.56 -21.28
C ILE A 103 -7.52 2.90 -22.07
N ASP A 104 -8.33 1.91 -22.46
CA ASP A 104 -9.59 2.11 -23.18
C ASP A 104 -10.55 2.99 -22.38
N CYS A 105 -10.71 2.71 -21.07
CA CYS A 105 -11.51 3.57 -20.18
C CYS A 105 -11.03 5.03 -20.19
N SER A 106 -9.71 5.22 -20.18
CA SER A 106 -9.10 6.57 -20.15
C SER A 106 -9.34 7.30 -21.46
N GLU A 107 -9.20 6.63 -22.60
CA GLU A 107 -9.44 7.20 -23.94
C GLU A 107 -10.94 7.55 -24.13
N MET A 108 -11.86 6.71 -23.65
CA MET A 108 -13.30 6.99 -23.67
C MET A 108 -13.67 8.20 -22.80
N LEU A 109 -13.04 8.35 -21.62
CA LEU A 109 -13.27 9.49 -20.74
C LEU A 109 -12.79 10.81 -21.35
N VAL A 110 -11.61 10.80 -21.98
CA VAL A 110 -11.06 11.98 -22.66
C VAL A 110 -11.91 12.39 -23.86
N SER A 111 -12.41 11.42 -24.63
CA SER A 111 -13.27 11.67 -25.79
C SER A 111 -14.72 12.06 -25.45
N LYS A 112 -15.07 12.16 -24.15
CA LYS A 112 -16.45 12.39 -23.66
C LYS A 112 -17.46 11.36 -24.18
N THR A 113 -16.98 10.19 -24.60
CA THR A 113 -17.81 9.08 -25.02
C THR A 113 -18.40 8.43 -23.78
N LYS A 114 -19.68 8.04 -23.83
CA LYS A 114 -20.29 7.31 -22.70
C LYS A 114 -19.53 6.00 -22.49
N LEU A 115 -19.10 5.72 -21.26
CA LEU A 115 -18.47 4.45 -20.79
C LEU A 115 -19.39 3.21 -20.92
N LYS A 116 -20.44 3.28 -21.74
CA LYS A 116 -21.67 2.50 -21.58
C LYS A 116 -21.53 0.98 -21.73
N ASP A 117 -20.39 0.49 -22.19
CA ASP A 117 -20.22 -0.92 -22.58
C ASP A 117 -18.98 -1.60 -21.95
N LEU A 118 -18.38 -1.01 -20.91
CA LEU A 118 -17.25 -1.62 -20.19
C LEU A 118 -17.68 -2.17 -18.82
N TYR A 119 -17.28 -3.42 -18.57
CA TYR A 119 -17.68 -4.17 -17.38
C TYR A 119 -16.47 -4.74 -16.64
N TRP A 120 -16.56 -4.76 -15.32
CA TRP A 120 -15.68 -5.55 -14.48
C TRP A 120 -15.95 -7.05 -14.69
N PRO A 121 -15.02 -7.95 -14.29
CA PRO A 121 -15.22 -9.39 -14.46
C PRO A 121 -16.45 -9.97 -13.74
N ASP A 122 -17.02 -9.26 -12.76
CA ASP A 122 -18.27 -9.64 -12.08
C ASP A 122 -19.53 -9.18 -12.84
N GLY A 123 -19.37 -8.60 -14.04
CA GLY A 123 -20.46 -8.06 -14.85
C GLY A 123 -20.98 -6.70 -14.37
N SER A 124 -20.40 -6.11 -13.33
CA SER A 124 -20.77 -4.76 -12.91
C SER A 124 -20.18 -3.70 -13.84
N PRO A 125 -20.91 -2.61 -14.17
CA PRO A 125 -20.42 -1.58 -15.07
C PRO A 125 -19.27 -0.81 -14.44
N ILE A 126 -18.26 -0.46 -15.24
CA ILE A 126 -17.14 0.37 -14.80
C ILE A 126 -17.60 1.81 -14.63
N LYS A 127 -17.34 2.40 -13.45
CA LYS A 127 -17.72 3.79 -13.14
C LYS A 127 -16.49 4.65 -12.86
N ILE A 128 -16.59 5.96 -13.12
CA ILE A 128 -15.52 6.95 -12.82
C ILE A 128 -15.10 6.87 -11.33
N GLU A 129 -16.06 6.63 -10.44
CA GLU A 129 -15.84 6.47 -9.00
C GLU A 129 -14.92 5.29 -8.63
N ASP A 130 -14.82 4.27 -9.48
CA ASP A 130 -13.93 3.14 -9.23
C ASP A 130 -12.46 3.56 -9.31
N PHE A 131 -12.16 4.57 -10.13
CA PHE A 131 -10.83 5.15 -10.26
C PHE A 131 -10.52 6.15 -9.13
N SER A 132 -11.53 6.77 -8.53
CA SER A 132 -11.34 7.66 -7.37
C SER A 132 -11.13 6.88 -6.06
N LYS A 133 -11.81 5.74 -5.88
CA LYS A 133 -11.71 4.86 -4.70
C LYS A 133 -10.39 4.07 -4.62
N ALA A 134 -9.58 4.02 -5.69
CA ALA A 134 -8.22 3.47 -5.62
C ALA A 134 -7.29 4.31 -4.71
N SER A 135 -7.66 5.58 -4.46
CA SER A 135 -7.23 6.32 -3.29
C SER A 135 -8.07 5.89 -2.09
N LYS A 136 -7.75 4.75 -1.45
CA LYS A 136 -8.06 4.67 -0.02
C LYS A 136 -7.39 5.90 0.57
N ALA A 137 -8.19 6.84 1.07
CA ALA A 137 -7.69 7.95 1.85
C ALA A 137 -6.67 7.34 2.80
N LYS A 138 -5.41 7.69 2.61
CA LYS A 138 -4.40 7.39 3.59
C LYS A 138 -4.87 8.18 4.80
N HIS A 139 -5.58 7.52 5.72
CA HIS A 139 -5.89 8.09 7.03
C HIS A 139 -4.53 8.28 7.69
N ASN A 140 -3.89 9.39 7.35
CA ASN A 140 -2.61 9.83 7.87
C ASN A 140 -2.83 10.73 9.08
N HIS A 141 -4.09 10.98 9.43
CA HIS A 141 -4.47 11.85 10.52
C HIS A 141 -5.29 11.08 11.55
N ILE A 142 -5.09 11.47 12.80
CA ILE A 142 -5.84 10.97 13.93
C ILE A 142 -6.43 12.20 14.61
N LYS A 143 -7.74 12.18 14.82
CA LYS A 143 -8.42 13.18 15.63
C LYS A 143 -8.40 12.70 17.08
N LEU A 144 -7.88 13.56 17.94
CA LEU A 144 -7.82 13.36 19.38
C LEU A 144 -8.80 14.32 20.04
N THR A 145 -9.63 13.79 20.94
CA THR A 145 -10.47 14.58 21.84
C THR A 145 -9.94 14.41 23.25
N ILE A 146 -9.32 15.46 23.79
CA ILE A 146 -8.73 15.52 25.13
C ILE A 146 -9.50 16.58 25.90
N ASP A 147 -10.07 16.23 27.05
CA ASP A 147 -10.84 17.15 27.91
C ASP A 147 -11.94 17.92 27.16
N GLY A 148 -12.59 17.25 26.20
CA GLY A 148 -13.65 17.82 25.36
C GLY A 148 -13.16 18.63 24.14
N VAL A 149 -11.87 18.95 24.05
CA VAL A 149 -11.29 19.68 22.91
C VAL A 149 -10.80 18.70 21.85
N SER A 150 -11.29 18.87 20.62
CA SER A 150 -10.93 18.00 19.49
C SER A 150 -9.95 18.66 18.53
N ASN A 151 -8.81 18.02 18.30
CA ASN A 151 -7.80 18.45 17.35
C ASN A 151 -7.38 17.30 16.42
N THR A 152 -7.10 17.62 15.16
CA THR A 152 -6.65 16.63 14.17
C THR A 152 -5.15 16.77 13.95
N TYR A 153 -4.43 15.66 14.07
CA TYR A 153 -2.97 15.64 13.96
C TYR A 153 -2.53 14.64 12.91
N PRO A 154 -1.38 14.86 12.24
CA PRO A 154 -0.67 13.79 11.57
C PRO A 154 -0.44 12.61 12.54
N ASP A 155 -0.49 11.39 12.04
CA ASP A 155 -0.58 10.16 12.83
C ASP A 155 0.49 10.02 13.91
N THR A 156 1.74 10.33 13.56
CA THR A 156 2.90 10.30 14.45
C THR A 156 2.79 11.40 15.49
N ASN A 157 2.37 12.59 15.08
CA ASN A 157 2.18 13.73 15.98
C ASN A 157 1.05 13.45 16.98
N ALA A 158 -0.03 12.77 16.58
CA ALA A 158 -1.08 12.36 17.51
C ALA A 158 -0.52 11.49 18.64
N LEU A 159 0.30 10.49 18.29
CA LEU A 159 0.92 9.61 19.27
C LEU A 159 1.89 10.36 20.18
N ILE A 160 2.69 11.27 19.62
CA ILE A 160 3.59 12.15 20.39
C ILE A 160 2.79 13.03 21.37
N THR A 161 1.71 13.65 20.91
CA THR A 161 0.83 14.49 21.73
C THR A 161 0.32 13.73 22.95
N ILE A 162 -0.12 12.49 22.76
CA ILE A 162 -0.60 11.63 23.87
C ILE A 162 0.54 11.27 24.82
N CYS A 163 1.71 10.89 24.30
CA CYS A 163 2.88 10.61 25.14
C CYS A 163 3.27 11.83 25.99
N LYS A 164 3.22 13.04 25.41
CA LYS A 164 3.52 14.30 26.12
C LYS A 164 2.44 14.67 27.13
N TYR A 165 1.16 14.53 26.76
CA TYR A 165 0.03 14.84 27.64
C TYR A 165 0.05 13.98 28.92
N ILE A 166 0.35 12.68 28.80
CA ILE A 166 0.43 11.77 29.95
C ILE A 166 1.76 11.90 30.69
N GLY A 167 2.84 12.14 29.95
CA GLY A 167 4.21 12.19 30.44
C GLY A 167 5.05 11.07 29.82
N VAL A 168 6.06 11.46 29.05
CA VAL A 168 6.89 10.54 28.24
C VAL A 168 7.56 9.45 29.09
N ILE A 169 8.04 9.80 30.28
CA ILE A 169 8.68 8.87 31.20
C ILE A 169 7.69 7.78 31.65
N LYS A 170 6.48 8.17 32.08
CA LYS A 170 5.43 7.23 32.49
C LYS A 170 5.07 6.28 31.37
N VAL A 171 4.90 6.80 30.15
CA VAL A 171 4.56 5.97 28.99
C VAL A 171 5.71 5.02 28.63
N ALA A 172 6.97 5.43 28.80
CA ALA A 172 8.13 4.58 28.55
C ALA A 172 8.21 3.38 29.52
N GLU A 173 7.77 3.56 30.78
CA GLU A 173 7.73 2.50 31.81
C GLU A 173 6.76 1.36 31.44
N VAL A 174 5.70 1.64 30.67
CA VAL A 174 4.78 0.62 30.13
C VAL A 174 5.49 -0.33 29.15
N ASN A 175 6.66 0.07 28.63
CA ASN A 175 7.52 -0.75 27.75
C ASN A 175 6.78 -1.29 26.52
N LEU A 176 5.90 -0.46 25.94
CA LEU A 176 5.15 -0.81 24.72
C LEU A 176 6.09 -1.07 23.55
N THR A 177 5.71 -2.01 22.68
CA THR A 177 6.48 -2.35 21.48
C THR A 177 5.63 -2.30 20.22
N THR A 178 6.28 -2.01 19.10
CA THR A 178 5.69 -2.03 17.77
C THR A 178 6.70 -2.64 16.80
N ASN A 179 6.29 -3.65 16.03
CA ASN A 179 7.16 -4.37 15.08
C ASN A 179 8.48 -4.85 15.71
N GLY A 180 8.44 -5.30 16.97
CA GLY A 180 9.61 -5.77 17.72
C GLY A 180 10.55 -4.65 18.22
N LEU A 181 10.16 -3.38 18.06
CA LEU A 181 10.91 -2.22 18.52
C LEU A 181 10.18 -1.57 19.70
N LYS A 182 10.92 -1.10 20.71
CA LYS A 182 10.33 -0.34 21.82
C LYS A 182 9.76 0.98 21.30
N LEU A 183 8.60 1.36 21.83
CA LEU A 183 7.93 2.58 21.42
C LEU A 183 8.73 3.83 21.79
N LEU A 184 9.27 3.87 23.01
CA LEU A 184 10.07 4.98 23.52
C LEU A 184 11.43 4.48 23.98
N VAL A 185 12.50 5.19 23.60
CA VAL A 185 13.89 4.88 23.97
C VAL A 185 14.69 6.15 24.22
N LYS A 186 15.70 6.09 25.10
CA LYS A 186 16.72 7.14 25.23
C LYS A 186 17.90 6.96 24.27
N HIS A 187 18.16 5.73 23.86
CA HIS A 187 19.23 5.39 22.92
C HIS A 187 18.63 4.59 21.76
N ILE A 188 18.83 5.08 20.54
CA ILE A 188 18.35 4.39 19.34
C ILE A 188 19.22 3.15 19.11
N PRO A 189 18.64 1.96 18.88
CA PRO A 189 19.41 0.79 18.50
C PRO A 189 20.16 0.99 17.19
N MET A 190 21.42 0.52 17.13
CA MET A 190 22.28 0.65 15.95
C MET A 190 21.60 0.13 14.67
N GLY A 191 21.63 0.93 13.61
CA GLY A 191 21.02 0.60 12.31
C GLY A 191 19.50 0.76 12.26
N LYS A 192 18.90 1.45 13.25
CA LYS A 192 17.46 1.79 13.30
C LYS A 192 17.20 3.29 13.39
N GLU A 193 18.19 4.13 13.13
CA GLU A 193 18.14 5.59 13.24
C GLU A 193 16.98 6.18 12.44
N ASN A 194 16.72 5.65 11.24
CA ASN A 194 15.61 6.08 10.38
C ASN A 194 14.21 5.64 10.85
N LYS A 195 14.11 4.87 11.95
CA LYS A 195 12.85 4.36 12.51
C LYS A 195 12.41 5.09 13.77
N TYR A 196 13.21 6.03 14.24
CA TYR A 196 12.96 6.78 15.46
C TYR A 196 13.00 8.28 15.17
N MET A 197 12.27 9.05 15.96
CA MET A 197 12.23 10.50 15.88
C MET A 197 12.40 11.06 17.29
N GLU A 198 13.23 12.09 17.44
CA GLU A 198 13.40 12.78 18.73
C GLU A 198 12.11 13.54 19.08
N ILE A 199 11.69 13.43 20.34
CA ILE A 199 10.46 14.05 20.84
C ILE A 199 10.68 15.04 21.99
N GLY A 200 11.93 15.23 22.40
CA GLY A 200 12.36 16.11 23.51
C GLY A 200 13.02 15.35 24.65
N ASP A 201 13.79 16.04 25.47
CA ASP A 201 14.45 15.52 26.69
C ASP A 201 15.30 14.25 26.47
N GLY A 202 15.91 14.14 25.28
CA GLY A 202 16.70 12.97 24.88
C GLY A 202 15.88 11.70 24.63
N TRP A 203 14.55 11.80 24.52
CA TRP A 203 13.68 10.68 24.19
C TRP A 203 13.38 10.61 22.70
N PHE A 204 13.29 9.38 22.22
CA PHE A 204 12.97 9.05 20.84
C PHE A 204 11.76 8.14 20.77
N ILE A 205 10.87 8.40 19.81
CA ILE A 205 9.68 7.59 19.55
C ILE A 205 9.82 6.76 18.26
N CYS A 206 9.37 5.51 18.28
CA CYS A 206 9.37 4.66 17.10
C CYS A 206 8.28 5.11 16.11
N THR A 207 8.69 5.55 14.92
CA THR A 207 7.80 5.98 13.83
C THR A 207 7.46 4.86 12.86
N TYR A 208 8.14 3.71 12.98
CA TYR A 208 8.05 2.58 12.04
C TYR A 208 6.83 1.68 12.30
N CYS A 209 5.64 2.25 12.11
CA CYS A 209 4.36 1.52 12.10
C CYS A 209 3.28 2.29 11.32
N ASP A 210 2.26 1.58 10.86
CA ASP A 210 1.14 2.22 10.15
C ASP A 210 0.22 3.01 11.10
N THR A 211 -0.62 3.88 10.53
CA THR A 211 -1.51 4.76 11.30
C THR A 211 -2.52 4.00 12.16
N LYS A 212 -2.94 2.79 11.76
CA LYS A 212 -3.86 1.96 12.57
C LYS A 212 -3.16 1.42 13.81
N VAL A 213 -1.90 1.00 13.67
CA VAL A 213 -1.07 0.60 14.81
C VAL A 213 -0.85 1.78 15.74
N LYS A 214 -0.56 2.98 15.21
CA LYS A 214 -0.44 4.20 16.04
C LYS A 214 -1.73 4.50 16.81
N LEU A 215 -2.89 4.43 16.15
CA LEU A 215 -4.19 4.60 16.83
C LEU A 215 -4.40 3.55 17.93
N ARG A 216 -4.04 2.29 17.68
CA ARG A 216 -4.13 1.22 18.68
C ARG A 216 -3.22 1.51 19.88
N LEU A 217 -1.99 1.98 19.65
CA LEU A 217 -1.06 2.36 20.72
C LEU A 217 -1.62 3.51 21.55
N ILE A 218 -2.19 4.54 20.92
CA ILE A 218 -2.89 5.64 21.62
C ILE A 218 -3.97 5.08 22.54
N LYS A 219 -4.85 4.21 22.02
CA LYS A 219 -5.92 3.60 22.82
C LYS A 219 -5.39 2.77 23.98
N ILE A 220 -4.32 1.99 23.77
CA ILE A 220 -3.68 1.21 24.84
C ILE A 220 -3.15 2.14 25.93
N ILE A 221 -2.43 3.20 25.56
CA ILE A 221 -1.88 4.18 26.51
C ILE A 221 -3.02 4.86 27.28
N THR A 222 -4.04 5.35 26.59
CA THR A 222 -5.20 6.01 27.20
C THR A 222 -5.91 5.12 28.21
N ILE A 223 -6.17 3.85 27.86
CA ILE A 223 -6.81 2.87 28.76
C ILE A 223 -5.91 2.59 29.97
N HIS A 224 -4.61 2.39 29.74
CA HIS A 224 -3.65 2.06 30.80
C HIS A 224 -3.56 3.17 31.87
N PHE A 225 -3.62 4.43 31.45
CA PHE A 225 -3.55 5.59 32.36
C PHE A 225 -4.92 6.13 32.77
N HIS A 226 -6.00 5.41 32.49
CA HIS A 226 -7.39 5.79 32.81
C HIS A 226 -7.76 7.20 32.38
N GLN A 227 -7.24 7.65 31.22
CA GLN A 227 -7.51 8.98 30.69
C GLN A 227 -8.78 8.99 29.85
N ASN A 228 -9.60 10.02 29.97
CA ASN A 228 -10.79 10.19 29.15
C ASN A 228 -10.44 10.83 27.79
N ILE A 229 -9.71 10.10 26.95
CA ILE A 229 -9.27 10.57 25.63
C ILE A 229 -9.95 9.72 24.55
N ASN A 230 -10.61 10.37 23.60
CA ASN A 230 -11.10 9.69 22.41
C ASN A 230 -10.11 9.85 21.25
N ALA A 231 -9.94 8.80 20.46
CA ALA A 231 -9.06 8.81 19.29
C ALA A 231 -9.74 8.07 18.12
N GLU A 232 -9.82 8.73 16.97
CA GLU A 232 -10.45 8.22 15.75
C GLU A 232 -9.63 8.55 14.49
N LEU A 233 -9.74 7.70 13.46
CA LEU A 233 -9.13 7.95 12.15
C LEU A 233 -9.94 8.98 11.39
N VAL A 234 -9.25 9.89 10.70
CA VAL A 234 -9.85 10.86 9.77
C VAL A 234 -9.17 10.74 8.42
#